data_AF-A0A0V1K1Q3-F1
#
_entry.id   AF-A0A0V1K1Q3-F1
#
_cell.length_a   1.000
_cell.length_b   1.000
_cell.length_c   1.000
_cell.angle_alpha   90.00
_cell.angle_beta   90.00
_cell.angle_gamma   90.00
#
_symmetry.space_group_name_H-M   'P 1'
#
loop_
_entity.id
_entity.type
_entity.pdbx_description
1 polymer ?
#
loop_
_entity_poly.entity_id
_entity_poly.type
_entity_poly.pdbx_seq_one_letter_code
_entity_poly.pdbx_strand_id
1 'polypeptide(L)'
;MLSRRFAIIFALTCLFAYWFHRPLPNRLADRNVLQIVEPLIRIVYIKILSYFGSDWQIYWARKSLHTLARLNSWVHSMSSDVESFDSQFDGVPVRIYIPKTLHSDGALVFIHGGGFVLFDVDTYDALTRDLASETGMVTVSINYRLAPENIFPAAVEDCERALVHFLREGYQALRVNPLKVALIGDSAGGNLVAVTTQRLQRFHDLPSLKLQVLIYPFLQLLDLKTPSYRTALNEYAGTALLEPESLARYILIYLGLDTKHTEALLKNSHRSLVDRYGEQYGYISHSHLPKSFALEAFSNIESCAQDESLAALMEPYIFDPNFSPLLSENLTNLPPALIVTCEYDILRDEGFFYAKRLKEHNVDVFWWHLENGFHGMFNMHRLLSLAREQLTEMSAFIRAMTGNSKAESEASTIAMSRFTLTDQLHNKSPRQVEQSI
;
A
#
# COMPACT_ATOMS: atom_id res chain seq x y z
N MET A 1 -27.88 34.70 30.97
CA MET A 1 -26.45 34.34 30.79
C MET A 1 -26.23 32.96 30.18
N LEU A 2 -26.98 31.92 30.58
CA LEU A 2 -26.88 30.56 29.99
C LEU A 2 -27.13 30.52 28.47
N SER A 3 -28.13 31.25 27.96
CA SER A 3 -28.50 31.28 26.54
C SER A 3 -27.42 31.87 25.63
N ARG A 4 -26.72 32.93 26.07
CA ARG A 4 -25.59 33.52 25.32
C ARG A 4 -24.38 32.60 25.30
N ARG A 5 -24.07 31.93 26.41
CA ARG A 5 -22.97 30.93 26.46
C ARG A 5 -23.26 29.74 25.55
N PHE A 6 -24.50 29.24 25.55
CA PHE A 6 -24.92 28.17 24.65
C PHE A 6 -24.84 28.58 23.17
N ALA A 7 -25.32 29.78 22.82
CA ALA A 7 -25.23 30.29 21.46
C ALA A 7 -23.78 30.47 20.98
N ILE A 8 -22.88 30.94 21.87
CA ILE A 8 -21.45 31.07 21.56
C ILE A 8 -20.81 29.69 21.37
N ILE A 9 -21.07 28.73 22.27
CA ILE A 9 -20.55 27.36 22.14
C ILE A 9 -21.07 26.72 20.84
N PHE A 10 -22.37 26.82 20.56
CA PHE A 10 -22.96 26.30 19.33
C PHE A 10 -22.35 26.94 18.08
N ALA A 11 -22.20 28.27 18.06
CA ALA A 11 -21.56 28.98 16.96
C ALA A 11 -20.10 28.57 16.76
N LEU A 12 -19.32 28.42 17.85
CA LEU A 12 -17.95 27.93 17.79
C LEU A 12 -17.87 26.48 17.30
N THR A 13 -18.78 25.61 17.74
CA THR A 13 -18.88 24.23 17.26
C THR A 13 -19.25 24.16 15.79
N CYS A 14 -20.20 24.98 15.31
CA CYS A 14 -20.54 25.06 13.90
C CYS A 14 -19.39 25.62 13.05
N LEU A 15 -18.67 26.64 13.55
CA LEU A 15 -17.52 27.22 12.88
C LEU A 15 -16.36 26.21 12.82
N PHE A 16 -16.12 25.48 13.91
CA PHE A 16 -15.15 24.39 13.98
C PHE A 16 -15.54 23.27 13.02
N ALA A 17 -16.80 22.81 13.04
CA ALA A 17 -17.31 21.82 12.10
C ALA A 17 -17.19 22.30 10.64
N TYR A 18 -17.44 23.57 10.35
CA TYR A 18 -17.29 24.13 9.00
C TYR A 18 -15.83 24.18 8.55
N TRP A 19 -14.91 24.59 9.42
CA TRP A 19 -13.46 24.64 9.13
C TRP A 19 -12.84 23.26 8.97
N PHE A 20 -13.33 22.28 9.72
CA PHE A 20 -12.87 20.90 9.64
C PHE A 20 -13.66 20.08 8.60
N HIS A 21 -14.84 20.48 8.16
CA HIS A 21 -15.56 19.74 7.13
C HIS A 21 -14.91 19.94 5.76
N ARG A 22 -14.29 18.88 5.25
CA ARG A 22 -13.83 18.78 3.87
C ARG A 22 -14.71 17.76 3.17
N PRO A 23 -15.34 18.10 2.03
CA PRO A 23 -16.18 17.16 1.31
C PRO A 23 -15.30 16.04 0.76
N LEU A 24 -15.67 14.80 1.06
CA LEU A 24 -15.06 13.62 0.45
C LEU A 24 -15.65 13.36 -0.94
N PRO A 25 -14.89 12.72 -1.86
CA PRO A 25 -15.38 12.36 -3.19
C PRO A 25 -16.71 11.60 -3.15
N ASN A 26 -17.60 11.86 -4.11
CA ASN A 26 -18.97 11.37 -4.05
C ASN A 26 -19.10 9.85 -4.19
N ARG A 27 -18.20 9.19 -4.94
CA ARG A 27 -18.23 7.74 -5.16
C ARG A 27 -17.40 6.96 -4.14
N LEU A 28 -16.82 7.63 -3.14
CA LEU A 28 -16.04 6.98 -2.10
C LEU A 28 -16.92 6.01 -1.30
N ALA A 29 -16.45 4.79 -1.08
CA ALA A 29 -17.16 3.83 -0.25
C ALA A 29 -17.20 4.31 1.21
N ASP A 30 -18.23 3.86 1.95
CA ASP A 30 -18.37 4.18 3.37
C ASP A 30 -18.31 5.70 3.68
N ARG A 31 -18.64 6.55 2.69
CA ARG A 31 -18.44 8.00 2.74
C ARG A 31 -19.03 8.66 3.99
N ASN A 32 -20.20 8.21 4.44
CA ASN A 32 -20.85 8.77 5.62
C ASN A 32 -20.04 8.50 6.90
N VAL A 33 -19.45 7.30 7.01
CA VAL A 33 -18.56 6.94 8.12
C VAL A 33 -17.27 7.73 8.02
N LEU A 34 -16.67 7.80 6.83
CA LEU A 34 -15.44 8.55 6.59
C LEU A 34 -15.60 10.05 6.84
N GLN A 35 -16.76 10.63 6.53
CA GLN A 35 -17.01 12.06 6.79
C GLN A 35 -16.94 12.41 8.28
N ILE A 36 -17.13 11.43 9.16
CA ILE A 36 -17.01 11.57 10.63
C ILE A 36 -15.58 11.26 11.09
N VAL A 37 -14.93 10.25 10.50
CA VAL A 37 -13.64 9.72 10.98
C VAL A 37 -12.43 10.44 10.37
N GLU A 38 -12.51 10.83 9.10
CA GLU A 38 -11.44 11.55 8.39
C GLU A 38 -10.88 12.76 9.15
N PRO A 39 -11.70 13.62 9.79
CA PRO A 39 -11.16 14.76 10.54
C PRO A 39 -10.30 14.34 11.73
N LEU A 40 -10.58 13.18 12.34
CA LEU A 40 -9.76 12.61 13.42
C LEU A 40 -8.43 12.10 12.89
N ILE A 41 -8.42 11.52 11.69
CA ILE A 41 -7.20 11.06 11.02
C ILE A 41 -6.29 12.26 10.69
N ARG A 42 -6.85 13.41 10.28
CA ARG A 42 -6.05 14.65 10.11
C ARG A 42 -5.39 15.15 11.39
N ILE A 43 -5.95 14.86 12.56
CA ILE A 43 -5.31 15.19 13.85
C ILE A 43 -4.11 14.27 14.10
N VAL A 44 -4.19 13.00 13.71
CA VAL A 44 -3.06 12.07 13.79
C VAL A 44 -1.91 12.53 12.90
N TYR A 45 -2.21 12.93 11.66
CA TYR A 45 -1.21 13.41 10.69
C TYR A 45 -1.10 14.93 10.64
N ILE A 46 -1.26 15.59 11.79
CA ILE A 46 -1.43 17.04 11.84
C ILE A 46 -0.22 17.76 11.19
N LYS A 47 -0.50 18.36 10.04
CA LYS A 47 0.51 18.96 9.16
C LYS A 47 1.30 20.08 9.84
N ILE A 48 0.67 20.83 10.75
CA ILE A 48 1.34 21.98 11.38
C ILE A 48 2.61 21.57 12.14
N LEU A 49 2.68 20.34 12.65
CA LEU A 49 3.84 19.86 13.40
C LEU A 49 5.08 19.74 12.52
N SER A 50 4.95 19.59 11.20
CA SER A 50 6.11 19.54 10.33
C SER A 50 6.86 20.86 10.21
N TYR A 51 6.19 21.99 10.42
CA TYR A 51 6.87 23.29 10.44
C TYR A 51 7.80 23.44 11.66
N PHE A 52 7.62 22.61 12.69
CA PHE A 52 8.49 22.55 13.87
C PHE A 52 9.58 21.47 13.76
N GLY A 53 9.63 20.75 12.64
CA GLY A 53 10.58 19.67 12.36
C GLY A 53 9.90 18.31 12.09
N SER A 54 10.46 17.56 11.16
CA SER A 54 9.93 16.24 10.77
C SER A 54 9.91 15.26 11.95
N ASP A 55 10.90 15.31 12.85
CA ASP A 55 10.98 14.43 14.03
C ASP A 55 9.76 14.56 14.96
N TRP A 56 9.30 15.80 15.20
CA TRP A 56 8.14 16.05 16.06
C TRP A 56 6.85 15.53 15.44
N GLN A 57 6.69 15.71 14.13
CA GLN A 57 5.54 15.16 13.42
C GLN A 57 5.53 13.62 13.46
N ILE A 58 6.68 12.99 13.21
CA ILE A 58 6.81 11.53 13.23
C ILE A 58 6.53 10.98 14.62
N TYR A 59 7.13 11.60 15.65
CA TYR A 59 6.88 11.22 17.04
C TYR A 59 5.38 11.33 17.40
N TRP A 60 4.74 12.43 17.03
CA TRP A 60 3.30 12.63 17.27
C TRP A 60 2.46 11.57 16.54
N ALA A 61 2.72 11.35 15.25
CA ALA A 61 1.99 10.38 14.45
C ALA A 61 2.15 8.97 15.04
N ARG A 62 3.38 8.51 15.28
CA ARG A 62 3.66 7.19 15.89
C ARG A 62 2.96 7.06 17.25
N LYS A 63 3.12 8.04 18.15
CA LYS A 63 2.49 8.00 19.48
C LYS A 63 0.97 7.95 19.42
N SER A 64 0.36 8.74 18.53
CA SER A 64 -1.09 8.78 18.35
C SER A 64 -1.60 7.45 17.81
N LEU A 65 -0.94 6.89 16.78
CA LEU A 65 -1.25 5.60 16.19
C LEU A 65 -1.15 4.46 17.20
N HIS A 66 -0.07 4.39 17.98
CA HIS A 66 0.08 3.40 19.06
C HIS A 66 -1.00 3.53 20.13
N THR A 67 -1.37 4.76 20.50
CA THR A 67 -2.42 5.00 21.49
C THR A 67 -3.76 4.49 20.97
N LEU A 68 -4.09 4.79 19.71
CA LEU A 68 -5.29 4.30 19.05
C LEU A 68 -5.29 2.78 18.91
N ALA A 69 -4.17 2.17 18.53
CA ALA A 69 -4.03 0.72 18.43
C ALA A 69 -4.27 0.04 19.79
N ARG A 70 -3.69 0.56 20.87
CA ARG A 70 -3.92 0.03 22.23
C ARG A 70 -5.36 0.17 22.69
N LEU A 71 -6.00 1.31 22.41
CA LEU A 71 -7.42 1.51 22.72
C LEU A 71 -8.29 0.53 21.92
N ASN A 72 -7.99 0.35 20.64
CA ASN A 72 -8.67 -0.59 19.77
C ASN A 72 -8.51 -2.04 20.28
N SER A 73 -7.30 -2.46 20.63
CA SER A 73 -7.03 -3.78 21.19
C SER A 73 -7.69 -3.98 22.56
N TRP A 74 -7.80 -2.94 23.38
CA TRP A 74 -8.52 -3.02 24.65
C TRP A 74 -10.04 -3.17 24.44
N VAL A 75 -10.64 -2.38 23.54
CA VAL A 75 -12.07 -2.45 23.20
C VAL A 75 -12.41 -3.79 22.55
N HIS A 76 -11.53 -4.31 21.70
CA HIS A 76 -11.70 -5.59 21.02
C HIS A 76 -11.01 -6.76 21.74
N SER A 77 -10.59 -6.57 23.00
CA SER A 77 -10.08 -7.68 23.81
C SER A 77 -11.25 -8.57 24.22
N MET A 78 -11.57 -9.55 23.38
CA MET A 78 -12.13 -10.87 23.71
C MET A 78 -12.49 -11.59 22.40
N SER A 79 -12.02 -12.84 22.28
CA SER A 79 -12.39 -13.88 21.29
C SER A 79 -11.77 -13.86 19.89
N SER A 80 -10.48 -13.50 19.69
CA SER A 80 -9.82 -13.90 18.44
C SER A 80 -9.40 -15.37 18.50
N ASP A 81 -9.79 -16.17 17.52
CA ASP A 81 -9.33 -17.55 17.33
C ASP A 81 -7.88 -17.63 16.80
N VAL A 82 -7.04 -16.68 17.18
CA VAL A 82 -5.65 -16.54 16.71
C VAL A 82 -4.75 -16.26 17.90
N GLU A 83 -3.84 -17.19 18.17
CA GLU A 83 -2.73 -17.02 19.11
C GLU A 83 -1.63 -16.21 18.42
N SER A 84 -0.93 -15.35 19.18
CA SER A 84 0.19 -14.60 18.63
C SER A 84 1.34 -14.48 19.62
N PHE A 85 2.56 -14.50 19.12
CA PHE A 85 3.77 -14.29 19.91
C PHE A 85 4.87 -13.65 19.08
N ASP A 86 5.77 -12.93 19.75
CA ASP A 86 6.92 -12.28 19.12
C ASP A 86 8.10 -13.26 19.03
N SER A 87 8.87 -13.15 17.96
CA SER A 87 10.08 -13.93 17.69
C SER A 87 11.08 -13.10 16.87
N GLN A 88 12.17 -13.72 16.42
CA GLN A 88 13.13 -13.11 15.49
C GLN A 88 13.52 -14.09 14.40
N PHE A 89 13.57 -13.61 13.16
CA PHE A 89 14.07 -14.34 12.01
C PHE A 89 15.34 -13.66 11.51
N ASP A 90 16.48 -14.34 11.66
CA ASP A 90 17.80 -13.76 11.44
C ASP A 90 17.92 -12.35 12.08
N GLY A 91 17.64 -12.24 13.38
CA GLY A 91 17.74 -10.97 14.12
C GLY A 91 16.72 -9.88 13.74
N VAL A 92 15.83 -10.12 12.77
CA VAL A 92 14.72 -9.22 12.43
C VAL A 92 13.52 -9.58 13.31
N PRO A 93 12.95 -8.64 14.08
CA PRO A 93 11.78 -8.91 14.90
C PRO A 93 10.57 -9.26 14.02
N VAL A 94 9.83 -10.29 14.42
CA VAL A 94 8.61 -10.72 13.75
C VAL A 94 7.52 -11.02 14.78
N ARG A 95 6.26 -10.84 14.41
CA ARG A 95 5.11 -11.36 15.17
C ARG A 95 4.45 -12.49 14.39
N ILE A 96 4.31 -13.64 15.04
CA ILE A 96 3.73 -14.84 14.44
C ILE A 96 2.30 -14.98 14.95
N TYR A 97 1.38 -15.29 14.05
CA TYR A 97 -0.04 -15.48 14.29
C TYR A 97 -0.44 -16.91 13.87
N ILE A 98 -0.98 -17.68 14.82
CA ILE A 98 -1.43 -19.05 14.61
C ILE A 98 -2.94 -19.12 14.84
N PRO A 99 -3.74 -19.31 13.78
CA PRO A 99 -5.18 -19.53 13.94
C PRO A 99 -5.44 -20.90 14.58
N LYS A 100 -6.46 -21.00 15.44
CA LYS A 100 -6.86 -22.25 16.11
C LYS A 100 -7.32 -23.31 15.10
N THR A 101 -7.95 -22.86 14.01
CA THR A 101 -8.37 -23.73 12.91
C THR A 101 -7.48 -23.44 11.70
N LEU A 102 -6.64 -24.40 11.35
CA LEU A 102 -5.86 -24.36 10.11
C LEU A 102 -6.70 -24.90 8.96
N HIS A 103 -6.79 -24.11 7.89
CA HIS A 103 -7.44 -24.50 6.63
C HIS A 103 -6.42 -24.86 5.54
N SER A 104 -5.14 -24.54 5.75
CA SER A 104 -4.03 -24.82 4.84
C SER A 104 -2.76 -25.13 5.62
N ASP A 105 -1.88 -25.95 5.04
CA ASP A 105 -0.49 -26.13 5.50
C ASP A 105 0.45 -25.03 4.99
N GLY A 106 -0.06 -24.06 4.21
CA GLY A 106 0.68 -22.89 3.73
C GLY A 106 0.87 -21.80 4.79
N ALA A 107 1.55 -20.73 4.40
CA ALA A 107 1.84 -19.60 5.27
C ALA A 107 1.76 -18.26 4.55
N LEU A 108 1.45 -17.23 5.33
CA LEU A 108 1.50 -15.84 4.89
C LEU A 108 2.68 -15.13 5.55
N VAL A 109 3.43 -14.38 4.75
CA VAL A 109 4.40 -13.42 5.27
C VAL A 109 3.87 -12.02 4.95
N PHE A 110 3.64 -11.23 5.98
CA PHE A 110 3.05 -9.90 5.90
C PHE A 110 4.09 -8.82 6.12
N ILE A 111 4.12 -7.81 5.25
CA ILE A 111 4.96 -6.62 5.36
C ILE A 111 4.04 -5.40 5.42
N HIS A 112 4.07 -4.68 6.55
CA HIS A 112 3.17 -3.56 6.78
C HIS A 112 3.55 -2.31 5.97
N GLY A 113 2.55 -1.47 5.67
CA GLY A 113 2.72 -0.12 5.11
C GLY A 113 3.19 0.93 6.12
N GLY A 114 3.07 2.21 5.75
CA GLY A 114 3.46 3.33 6.62
C GLY A 114 4.51 4.28 6.06
N GLY A 115 4.70 4.29 4.74
CA GLY A 115 5.69 5.17 4.10
C GLY A 115 7.11 4.95 4.61
N PHE A 116 7.44 3.73 5.05
CA PHE A 116 8.73 3.33 5.65
C PHE A 116 9.12 4.06 6.95
N VAL A 117 8.18 4.83 7.52
CA VAL A 117 8.42 5.73 8.67
C VAL A 117 7.47 5.45 9.82
N LEU A 118 6.27 4.94 9.53
CA LEU A 118 5.17 4.77 10.47
C LEU A 118 4.80 3.30 10.65
N PHE A 119 3.97 3.07 11.69
CA PHE A 119 3.38 1.78 12.04
C PHE A 119 4.40 0.71 12.44
N ASP A 120 3.88 -0.45 12.81
CA ASP A 120 4.58 -1.61 13.33
C ASP A 120 3.60 -2.79 13.47
N VAL A 121 4.06 -3.90 14.03
CA VAL A 121 3.22 -5.07 14.31
C VAL A 121 2.07 -4.82 15.30
N ASP A 122 2.18 -3.83 16.20
CA ASP A 122 1.10 -3.51 17.16
C ASP A 122 -0.05 -2.76 16.48
N THR A 123 0.28 -1.84 15.59
CA THR A 123 -0.70 -1.05 14.84
C THR A 123 -1.39 -1.87 13.73
N TYR A 124 -0.70 -2.86 13.16
CA TYR A 124 -1.26 -3.80 12.18
C TYR A 124 -1.90 -5.07 12.80
N ASP A 125 -1.81 -5.24 14.13
CA ASP A 125 -2.22 -6.45 14.84
C ASP A 125 -3.63 -6.94 14.47
N ALA A 126 -4.61 -6.02 14.44
CA ALA A 126 -5.99 -6.34 14.09
C ALA A 126 -6.15 -6.87 12.66
N LEU A 127 -5.47 -6.24 11.69
CA LEU A 127 -5.53 -6.65 10.29
C LEU A 127 -4.84 -8.00 10.09
N THR A 128 -3.66 -8.18 10.68
CA THR A 128 -2.91 -9.44 10.52
C THR A 128 -3.58 -10.62 11.22
N ARG A 129 -4.23 -10.41 12.39
CA ARG A 129 -5.07 -11.44 13.01
C ARG A 129 -6.23 -11.86 12.14
N ASP A 130 -6.95 -10.89 11.56
CA ASP A 130 -8.13 -11.19 10.74
C ASP A 130 -7.70 -11.90 9.44
N LEU A 131 -6.58 -11.50 8.83
CA LEU A 131 -5.95 -12.24 7.72
C LEU A 131 -5.62 -13.68 8.11
N ALA A 132 -4.93 -13.91 9.24
CA ALA A 132 -4.57 -15.24 9.70
C ALA A 132 -5.81 -16.11 9.97
N SER A 133 -6.83 -15.53 10.61
CA SER A 133 -8.09 -16.21 10.93
C SER A 133 -8.86 -16.59 9.67
N GLU A 134 -9.00 -15.67 8.71
CA GLU A 134 -9.80 -15.92 7.50
C GLU A 134 -9.08 -16.86 6.55
N THR A 135 -7.76 -16.71 6.40
CA THR A 135 -6.98 -17.60 5.53
C THR A 135 -6.78 -18.97 6.17
N GLY A 136 -6.91 -19.08 7.51
CA GLY A 136 -6.60 -20.30 8.24
C GLY A 136 -5.15 -20.73 8.05
N MET A 137 -4.24 -19.76 7.93
CA MET A 137 -2.81 -19.95 7.73
C MET A 137 -2.01 -19.34 8.87
N VAL A 138 -0.87 -19.96 9.18
CA VAL A 138 0.14 -19.29 9.98
C VAL A 138 0.60 -18.05 9.24
N THR A 139 0.55 -16.91 9.93
CA THR A 139 0.92 -15.61 9.37
C THR A 139 2.10 -15.04 10.14
N VAL A 140 3.15 -14.61 9.46
CA VAL A 140 4.34 -13.98 10.03
C VAL A 140 4.35 -12.52 9.60
N SER A 141 4.24 -11.58 10.53
CA SER A 141 4.37 -10.15 10.27
C SER A 141 5.79 -9.68 10.55
N ILE A 142 6.45 -9.10 9.55
CA ILE A 142 7.81 -8.58 9.65
C ILE A 142 7.79 -7.18 10.24
N ASN A 143 8.53 -6.96 11.34
CA ASN A 143 8.67 -5.66 11.99
C ASN A 143 10.01 -5.01 11.58
N TYR A 144 10.08 -4.54 10.34
CA TYR A 144 11.31 -4.01 9.75
C TYR A 144 11.71 -2.65 10.35
N ARG A 145 12.99 -2.32 10.28
CA ARG A 145 13.51 -1.02 10.75
C ARG A 145 12.95 0.15 9.94
N LEU A 146 12.61 1.23 10.64
CA LEU A 146 11.99 2.43 10.05
C LEU A 146 12.94 3.62 9.99
N ALA A 147 12.70 4.50 9.02
CA ALA A 147 13.29 5.82 8.96
C ALA A 147 12.58 6.79 9.93
N PRO A 148 13.25 7.85 10.40
CA PRO A 148 14.61 8.30 10.05
C PRO A 148 15.73 7.55 10.76
N GLU A 149 15.43 6.71 11.75
CA GLU A 149 16.46 6.02 12.54
C GLU A 149 17.27 5.05 11.70
N ASN A 150 16.63 4.42 10.70
CA ASN A 150 17.25 3.51 9.76
C ASN A 150 16.71 3.84 8.36
N ILE A 151 17.48 4.62 7.61
CA ILE A 151 17.13 5.02 6.24
C ILE A 151 17.26 3.86 5.25
N PHE A 152 16.79 4.06 4.02
CA PHE A 152 17.02 3.16 2.90
C PHE A 152 18.51 2.76 2.82
N PRO A 153 18.86 1.46 2.65
CA PRO A 153 17.99 0.33 2.34
C PRO A 153 17.61 -0.57 3.54
N ALA A 154 17.63 -0.09 4.79
CA ALA A 154 17.48 -0.95 5.98
C ALA A 154 16.21 -1.83 5.98
N ALA A 155 15.05 -1.28 5.58
CA ALA A 155 13.80 -2.04 5.49
C ALA A 155 13.87 -3.16 4.43
N VAL A 156 14.54 -2.90 3.30
CA VAL A 156 14.75 -3.89 2.23
C VAL A 156 15.59 -5.07 2.74
N GLU A 157 16.67 -4.76 3.46
CA GLU A 157 17.54 -5.78 4.06
C GLU A 157 16.80 -6.64 5.08
N ASP A 158 15.99 -6.01 5.95
CA ASP A 158 15.25 -6.74 6.98
C ASP A 158 14.18 -7.66 6.38
N CYS A 159 13.41 -7.18 5.41
CA CYS A 159 12.40 -8.00 4.74
C CYS A 159 13.01 -9.20 4.00
N GLU A 160 14.14 -9.00 3.32
CA GLU A 160 14.88 -10.08 2.68
C GLU A 160 15.40 -11.09 3.70
N ARG A 161 16.09 -10.63 4.75
CA ARG A 161 16.65 -11.52 5.79
C ARG A 161 15.58 -12.35 6.47
N ALA A 162 14.49 -11.72 6.88
CA ALA A 162 13.38 -12.41 7.54
C ALA A 162 12.73 -13.45 6.61
N LEU A 163 12.48 -13.11 5.34
CA LEU A 163 11.87 -14.03 4.39
C LEU A 163 12.80 -15.18 4.00
N VAL A 164 14.09 -14.90 3.75
CA VAL A 164 15.09 -15.93 3.45
C VAL A 164 15.23 -16.90 4.62
N HIS A 165 15.32 -16.41 5.85
CA HIS A 165 15.35 -17.24 7.05
C HIS A 165 14.08 -18.11 7.17
N PHE A 166 12.91 -17.50 6.95
CA PHE A 166 11.63 -18.22 6.98
C PHE A 166 11.57 -19.35 5.95
N LEU A 167 11.96 -19.09 4.69
CA LEU A 167 11.93 -20.06 3.59
C LEU A 167 13.01 -21.15 3.72
N ARG A 168 14.13 -20.86 4.40
CA ARG A 168 15.23 -21.81 4.57
C ARG A 168 15.01 -22.75 5.75
N GLU A 169 14.54 -22.24 6.88
CA GLU A 169 14.44 -23.03 8.11
C GLU A 169 13.28 -22.64 9.03
N GLY A 170 12.86 -21.37 9.07
CA GLY A 170 11.83 -20.89 10.00
C GLY A 170 10.47 -21.60 9.85
N TYR A 171 10.14 -22.07 8.64
CA TYR A 171 8.93 -22.84 8.36
C TYR A 171 8.83 -24.15 9.18
N GLN A 172 9.96 -24.75 9.56
CA GLN A 172 9.99 -26.06 10.21
C GLN A 172 9.42 -26.00 11.62
N ALA A 173 9.83 -24.99 12.41
CA ALA A 173 9.33 -24.79 13.77
C ALA A 173 7.82 -24.49 13.78
N LEU A 174 7.32 -23.87 12.70
CA LEU A 174 5.91 -23.52 12.51
C LEU A 174 5.10 -24.64 11.84
N ARG A 175 5.74 -25.74 11.43
CA ARG A 175 5.11 -26.88 10.74
C ARG A 175 4.32 -26.49 9.48
N VAL A 176 4.83 -25.50 8.75
CA VAL A 176 4.23 -25.02 7.49
C VAL A 176 5.01 -25.52 6.28
N ASN A 177 4.34 -25.58 5.14
CA ASN A 177 4.89 -26.01 3.88
C ASN A 177 5.51 -24.82 3.14
N PRO A 178 6.84 -24.79 2.95
CA PRO A 178 7.52 -23.65 2.36
C PRO A 178 7.25 -23.51 0.85
N LEU A 179 6.63 -24.51 0.20
CA LEU A 179 6.16 -24.45 -1.18
C LEU A 179 4.76 -23.81 -1.32
N LYS A 180 4.14 -23.37 -0.22
CA LYS A 180 2.80 -22.77 -0.18
C LYS A 180 2.80 -21.40 0.51
N VAL A 181 3.88 -20.64 0.32
CA VAL A 181 4.07 -19.34 0.94
C VAL A 181 3.57 -18.23 0.03
N ALA A 182 2.73 -17.35 0.56
CA ALA A 182 2.35 -16.10 -0.09
C ALA A 182 2.94 -14.90 0.68
N LEU A 183 3.51 -13.95 -0.07
CA LEU A 183 4.06 -12.71 0.46
C LEU A 183 3.04 -11.59 0.21
N ILE A 184 2.66 -10.84 1.24
CA ILE A 184 1.60 -9.83 1.18
C ILE A 184 2.02 -8.54 1.87
N GLY A 185 1.62 -7.40 1.34
CA GLY A 185 1.90 -6.11 1.95
C GLY A 185 1.15 -4.96 1.28
N ASP A 186 1.01 -3.87 2.02
CA ASP A 186 0.22 -2.71 1.62
C ASP A 186 1.06 -1.43 1.54
N SER A 187 0.79 -0.54 0.58
CA SER A 187 1.49 0.74 0.45
C SER A 187 3.02 0.57 0.33
N ALA A 188 3.80 1.12 1.26
CA ALA A 188 5.24 0.89 1.41
C ALA A 188 5.58 -0.61 1.65
N GLY A 189 4.73 -1.36 2.33
CA GLY A 189 4.85 -2.81 2.43
C GLY A 189 4.64 -3.51 1.09
N GLY A 190 3.75 -2.99 0.24
CA GLY A 190 3.57 -3.44 -1.14
C GLY A 190 4.82 -3.18 -2.01
N ASN A 191 5.53 -2.08 -1.79
CA ASN A 191 6.86 -1.85 -2.36
C ASN A 191 7.83 -2.95 -1.94
N LEU A 192 7.93 -3.20 -0.63
CA LEU A 192 8.84 -4.20 -0.06
C LEU A 192 8.50 -5.62 -0.52
N VAL A 193 7.22 -5.95 -0.77
CA VAL A 193 6.81 -7.21 -1.41
C VAL A 193 7.41 -7.34 -2.81
N ALA A 194 7.26 -6.30 -3.64
CA ALA A 194 7.81 -6.29 -5.00
C ALA A 194 9.34 -6.44 -4.97
N VAL A 195 10.01 -5.61 -4.17
CA VAL A 195 11.47 -5.60 -4.02
C VAL A 195 11.99 -6.94 -3.51
N THR A 196 11.42 -7.45 -2.42
CA THR A 196 11.87 -8.71 -1.81
C THR A 196 11.68 -9.88 -2.78
N THR A 197 10.56 -9.91 -3.52
CA THR A 197 10.29 -10.95 -4.51
C THR A 197 11.29 -10.89 -5.67
N GLN A 198 11.64 -9.70 -6.16
CA GLN A 198 12.66 -9.54 -7.20
C GLN A 198 14.05 -9.95 -6.69
N ARG A 199 14.42 -9.57 -5.47
CA ARG A 199 15.70 -9.94 -4.87
C ARG A 199 15.83 -11.44 -4.60
N LEU A 200 14.73 -12.12 -4.28
CA LEU A 200 14.71 -13.56 -4.05
C LEU A 200 15.23 -14.37 -5.25
N GLN A 201 15.16 -13.82 -6.47
CA GLN A 201 15.62 -14.48 -7.69
C GLN A 201 17.11 -14.86 -7.68
N ARG A 202 17.91 -14.21 -6.83
CA ARG A 202 19.33 -14.53 -6.66
C ARG A 202 19.58 -15.79 -5.81
N PHE A 203 18.56 -16.32 -5.14
CA PHE A 203 18.64 -17.50 -4.30
C PHE A 203 18.01 -18.70 -5.00
N HIS A 204 18.84 -19.53 -5.64
CA HIS A 204 18.39 -20.71 -6.38
C HIS A 204 18.10 -21.94 -5.48
N ASP A 205 18.52 -21.88 -4.21
CA ASP A 205 18.32 -22.92 -3.20
C ASP A 205 16.99 -22.79 -2.45
N LEU A 206 16.29 -21.66 -2.58
CA LEU A 206 15.05 -21.40 -1.87
C LEU A 206 13.82 -21.85 -2.65
N PRO A 207 12.77 -22.31 -1.96
CA PRO A 207 11.49 -22.60 -2.59
C PRO A 207 10.86 -21.32 -3.15
N SER A 208 10.22 -21.43 -4.31
CA SER A 208 9.49 -20.32 -4.93
C SER A 208 8.23 -19.96 -4.14
N LEU A 209 7.95 -18.66 -4.04
CA LEU A 209 6.67 -18.18 -3.52
C LEU A 209 5.53 -18.61 -4.43
N LYS A 210 4.34 -18.86 -3.86
CA LYS A 210 3.12 -19.17 -4.62
C LYS A 210 2.37 -17.94 -5.09
N LEU A 211 2.49 -16.84 -4.35
CA LEU A 211 1.75 -15.62 -4.64
C LEU A 211 2.48 -14.43 -4.02
N GLN A 212 2.53 -13.32 -4.76
CA GLN A 212 2.81 -11.99 -4.21
C GLN A 212 1.52 -11.17 -4.24
N VAL A 213 1.16 -10.54 -3.12
CA VAL A 213 -0.04 -9.71 -2.97
C VAL A 213 0.38 -8.28 -2.64
N LEU A 214 0.14 -7.38 -3.58
CA LEU A 214 0.51 -5.97 -3.48
C LEU A 214 -0.74 -5.12 -3.37
N ILE A 215 -0.98 -4.55 -2.20
CA ILE A 215 -2.14 -3.72 -1.93
C ILE A 215 -1.73 -2.25 -2.08
N TYR A 216 -2.31 -1.55 -3.07
CA TYR A 216 -2.01 -0.15 -3.43
C TYR A 216 -0.53 0.23 -3.29
N PRO A 217 0.39 -0.49 -3.98
CA PRO A 217 1.82 -0.40 -3.70
C PRO A 217 2.43 0.93 -4.17
N PHE A 218 3.39 1.44 -3.40
CA PHE A 218 4.34 2.46 -3.88
C PHE A 218 5.45 1.78 -4.69
N LEU A 219 5.83 2.31 -5.84
CA LEU A 219 6.63 1.59 -6.83
C LEU A 219 7.59 2.48 -7.65
N GLN A 220 7.39 3.80 -7.68
CA GLN A 220 8.29 4.72 -8.39
C GLN A 220 8.19 6.17 -7.88
N LEU A 221 9.22 6.97 -8.17
CA LEU A 221 9.24 8.41 -7.85
C LEU A 221 9.63 9.28 -9.06
N LEU A 222 9.74 8.68 -10.24
CA LEU A 222 10.11 9.32 -11.50
C LEU A 222 9.05 10.31 -11.99
N ASP A 223 7.77 10.02 -11.75
CA ASP A 223 6.66 10.89 -12.14
C ASP A 223 5.57 10.96 -11.05
N LEU A 224 5.46 12.12 -10.39
CA LEU A 224 4.43 12.46 -9.42
C LEU A 224 3.31 13.35 -10.01
N LYS A 225 3.18 13.34 -11.34
CA LYS A 225 2.19 14.11 -12.10
C LYS A 225 1.30 13.23 -12.98
N THR A 226 1.22 11.94 -12.68
CA THR A 226 0.26 11.02 -13.31
C THR A 226 -1.18 11.47 -13.06
N PRO A 227 -2.16 11.05 -13.87
CA PRO A 227 -3.57 11.37 -13.67
C PRO A 227 -4.07 11.17 -12.23
N SER A 228 -3.68 10.09 -11.53
CA SER A 228 -4.06 9.83 -10.14
C SER A 228 -3.59 10.92 -9.17
N TYR A 229 -2.36 11.41 -9.30
CA TYR A 229 -1.83 12.52 -8.48
C TYR A 229 -2.62 13.81 -8.72
N ARG A 230 -3.01 14.07 -9.98
CA ARG A 230 -3.80 15.26 -10.34
C ARG A 230 -5.22 15.16 -9.81
N THR A 231 -5.85 13.98 -9.90
CA THR A 231 -7.16 13.72 -9.30
C THR A 231 -7.14 14.02 -7.80
N ALA A 232 -6.09 13.60 -7.08
CA ALA A 232 -5.97 13.90 -5.65
C ALA A 232 -5.98 15.40 -5.35
N LEU A 233 -5.18 16.17 -6.08
CA LEU A 233 -5.10 17.63 -5.92
C LEU A 233 -6.44 18.32 -6.24
N ASN A 234 -7.22 17.78 -7.16
CA ASN A 234 -8.49 18.38 -7.60
C ASN A 234 -9.69 17.96 -6.74
N GLU A 235 -9.78 16.68 -6.35
CA GLU A 235 -11.01 16.12 -5.77
C GLU A 235 -10.97 15.98 -4.24
N TYR A 236 -9.80 15.78 -3.64
CA TYR A 236 -9.71 15.48 -2.21
C TYR A 236 -8.48 16.08 -1.51
N ALA A 237 -7.96 17.18 -2.05
CA ALA A 237 -6.92 17.96 -1.39
C ALA A 237 -7.38 18.51 -0.03
N GLY A 238 -6.47 18.47 0.94
CA GLY A 238 -6.67 18.87 2.33
C GLY A 238 -7.45 17.86 3.17
N THR A 239 -7.68 16.65 2.66
CA THR A 239 -8.27 15.52 3.42
C THR A 239 -7.17 14.64 4.04
N ALA A 240 -7.55 13.61 4.81
CA ALA A 240 -6.65 12.60 5.35
C ALA A 240 -6.36 11.45 4.37
N LEU A 241 -6.95 11.47 3.17
CA LEU A 241 -6.55 10.52 2.12
C LEU A 241 -5.08 10.76 1.75
N LEU A 242 -4.42 9.75 1.16
CA LEU A 242 -3.00 9.89 0.83
C LEU A 242 -2.81 11.05 -0.16
N GLU A 243 -2.12 12.09 0.30
CA GLU A 243 -1.81 13.27 -0.51
C GLU A 243 -0.40 13.17 -1.12
N PRO A 244 -0.17 13.75 -2.32
CA PRO A 244 1.15 13.80 -2.94
C PRO A 244 2.24 14.34 -2.01
N GLU A 245 1.95 15.42 -1.28
CA GLU A 245 2.93 16.06 -0.39
C GLU A 245 3.35 15.15 0.76
N SER A 246 2.40 14.42 1.35
CA SER A 246 2.68 13.47 2.42
C SER A 246 3.59 12.35 1.93
N LEU A 247 3.31 11.78 0.74
CA LEU A 247 4.18 10.79 0.12
C LEU A 247 5.58 11.34 -0.12
N ALA A 248 5.70 12.47 -0.82
CA ALA A 248 6.99 13.09 -1.14
C ALA A 248 7.84 13.33 0.12
N ARG A 249 7.21 13.74 1.22
CA ARG A 249 7.89 13.93 2.51
C ARG A 249 8.37 12.64 3.15
N TYR A 250 7.51 11.63 3.26
CA TYR A 250 7.91 10.34 3.84
C TYR A 250 9.02 9.68 3.02
N ILE A 251 8.98 9.79 1.70
CA ILE A 251 10.04 9.30 0.83
C ILE A 251 11.36 10.03 1.07
N LEU A 252 11.35 11.37 1.17
CA LEU A 252 12.58 12.12 1.48
C LEU A 252 13.16 11.68 2.84
N ILE A 253 12.32 11.51 3.86
CA ILE A 253 12.73 10.99 5.18
C ILE A 253 13.32 9.58 5.05
N TYR A 254 12.66 8.70 4.29
CA TYR A 254 13.12 7.33 4.06
C TYR A 254 14.50 7.28 3.39
N LEU A 255 14.76 8.19 2.44
CA LEU A 255 16.04 8.32 1.76
C LEU A 255 17.11 9.07 2.59
N GLY A 256 16.76 9.59 3.77
CA GLY A 256 17.66 10.44 4.57
C GLY A 256 17.90 11.82 3.96
N LEU A 257 17.01 12.29 3.09
CA LEU A 257 17.07 13.57 2.40
C LEU A 257 16.24 14.64 3.11
N ASP A 258 16.63 15.90 2.91
CA ASP A 258 15.99 17.05 3.54
C ASP A 258 14.57 17.28 2.96
N THR A 259 13.56 17.34 3.84
CA THR A 259 12.17 17.58 3.44
C THR A 259 11.93 18.96 2.80
N LYS A 260 12.89 19.89 2.81
CA LYS A 260 12.79 21.13 2.03
C LYS A 260 12.63 20.88 0.52
N HIS A 261 13.06 19.70 0.04
CA HIS A 261 12.97 19.32 -1.37
C HIS A 261 11.57 18.88 -1.81
N THR A 262 10.59 18.80 -0.90
CA THR A 262 9.23 18.31 -1.20
C THR A 262 8.58 19.06 -2.35
N GLU A 263 8.62 20.39 -2.37
CA GLU A 263 7.98 21.18 -3.43
C GLU A 263 8.65 20.93 -4.79
N ALA A 264 9.98 20.88 -4.82
CA ALA A 264 10.73 20.60 -6.05
C ALA A 264 10.44 19.17 -6.56
N LEU A 265 10.34 18.19 -5.65
CA LEU A 265 10.01 16.81 -5.98
C LEU A 265 8.61 16.68 -6.56
N LEU A 266 7.60 17.31 -5.94
CA LEU A 266 6.21 17.31 -6.44
C LEU A 266 6.06 17.95 -7.82
N LYS A 267 6.94 18.90 -8.15
CA LYS A 267 6.96 19.52 -9.48
C LYS A 267 7.57 18.58 -10.54
N ASN A 268 8.17 17.45 -10.16
CA ASN A 268 9.08 16.64 -10.96
C ASN A 268 10.31 17.45 -11.41
N SER A 269 10.92 18.25 -10.54
CA SER A 269 12.05 19.12 -10.93
C SER A 269 13.33 18.33 -11.25
N HIS A 270 13.39 17.06 -10.84
CA HIS A 270 14.41 16.08 -11.23
C HIS A 270 14.23 15.51 -12.65
N ARG A 271 13.40 16.14 -13.49
CA ARG A 271 13.04 15.66 -14.83
C ARG A 271 14.23 15.43 -15.75
N SER A 272 15.37 16.12 -15.56
CA SER A 272 16.57 15.88 -16.37
C SER A 272 17.08 14.43 -16.27
N LEU A 273 16.71 13.68 -15.21
CA LEU A 273 16.92 12.24 -15.14
C LEU A 273 16.10 11.47 -16.19
N VAL A 274 14.88 11.88 -16.47
CA VAL A 274 14.08 11.26 -17.54
C VAL A 274 14.74 11.44 -18.90
N ASP A 275 15.26 12.63 -19.19
CA ASP A 275 15.91 12.91 -20.47
C ASP A 275 17.20 12.09 -20.64
N ARG A 276 17.90 11.79 -19.53
CA ARG A 276 19.11 10.95 -19.50
C ARG A 276 18.83 9.45 -19.64
N TYR A 277 17.72 8.96 -19.09
CA TYR A 277 17.41 7.54 -18.92
C TYR A 277 16.10 7.14 -19.65
N GLY A 278 15.80 7.82 -20.76
CA GLY A 278 14.47 7.83 -21.40
C GLY A 278 13.85 6.47 -21.76
N GLU A 279 14.63 5.39 -21.88
CA GLU A 279 14.09 4.05 -22.13
C GLU A 279 13.21 3.55 -20.96
N GLN A 280 13.66 3.72 -19.70
CA GLN A 280 12.87 3.30 -18.53
C GLN A 280 11.65 4.19 -18.31
N TYR A 281 11.65 5.42 -18.83
CA TYR A 281 10.46 6.28 -18.79
C TYR A 281 9.31 5.74 -19.66
N GLY A 282 9.64 4.99 -20.73
CA GLY A 282 8.63 4.33 -21.57
C GLY A 282 7.70 3.43 -20.76
N TYR A 283 8.20 2.81 -19.70
CA TYR A 283 7.43 1.94 -18.81
C TYR A 283 6.27 2.62 -18.09
N ILE A 284 6.41 3.90 -17.78
CA ILE A 284 5.44 4.70 -17.02
C ILE A 284 4.75 5.77 -17.85
N SER A 285 4.80 5.64 -19.18
CA SER A 285 4.13 6.57 -20.09
C SER A 285 2.63 6.62 -19.81
N HIS A 286 2.07 7.83 -19.68
CA HIS A 286 0.64 8.05 -19.45
C HIS A 286 -0.22 7.49 -20.59
N SER A 287 0.35 7.31 -21.79
CA SER A 287 -0.32 6.68 -22.93
C SER A 287 -0.68 5.20 -22.69
N HIS A 288 -0.06 4.56 -21.70
CA HIS A 288 -0.38 3.18 -21.33
C HIS A 288 -1.58 3.08 -20.40
N LEU A 289 -2.01 4.18 -19.77
CA LEU A 289 -3.14 4.16 -18.84
C LEU A 289 -4.47 3.92 -19.56
N PRO A 290 -5.45 3.25 -18.92
CA PRO A 290 -6.80 3.15 -19.44
C PRO A 290 -7.41 4.53 -19.68
N LYS A 291 -8.23 4.67 -20.73
CA LYS A 291 -8.92 5.94 -21.01
C LYS A 291 -9.83 6.40 -19.86
N SER A 292 -10.40 5.45 -19.11
CA SER A 292 -11.20 5.74 -17.91
C SER A 292 -10.40 6.44 -16.81
N PHE A 293 -9.08 6.28 -16.77
CA PHE A 293 -8.19 6.93 -15.80
C PHE A 293 -7.74 8.31 -16.27
N ALA A 294 -7.81 8.56 -17.58
CA ALA A 294 -7.45 9.83 -18.18
C ALA A 294 -8.55 10.86 -17.90
N LEU A 295 -8.19 11.93 -17.19
CA LEU A 295 -9.02 13.12 -17.12
C LEU A 295 -9.06 13.75 -18.52
N GLU A 296 -10.24 13.94 -19.12
CA GLU A 296 -10.45 14.49 -20.48
C GLU A 296 -9.84 15.90 -20.69
N ALA A 297 -9.32 16.55 -19.64
CA ALA A 297 -9.03 17.97 -19.64
C ALA A 297 -7.65 18.35 -19.04
N PHE A 298 -6.56 17.63 -19.31
CA PHE A 298 -5.23 18.15 -18.91
C PHE A 298 -4.15 17.90 -19.97
N SER A 299 -4.29 18.58 -21.10
CA SER A 299 -3.37 18.56 -22.25
C SER A 299 -2.05 19.32 -22.05
N ASN A 300 -1.84 19.98 -20.91
CA ASN A 300 -0.62 20.75 -20.67
C ASN A 300 0.17 20.12 -19.53
N ILE A 301 1.25 19.40 -19.88
CA ILE A 301 2.35 19.19 -18.95
C ILE A 301 2.98 20.58 -18.79
N GLU A 302 2.70 21.28 -17.68
CA GLU A 302 3.41 22.51 -17.35
C GLU A 302 4.93 22.25 -17.44
N SER A 303 5.67 23.13 -18.12
CA SER A 303 7.13 23.00 -18.17
C SER A 303 7.66 23.08 -16.76
N CYS A 304 8.24 21.99 -16.27
CA CYS A 304 8.85 21.97 -14.96
C CYS A 304 10.16 22.75 -15.01
N ALA A 305 10.36 23.70 -14.10
CA ALA A 305 11.67 24.27 -13.88
C ALA A 305 12.60 23.15 -13.40
N GLN A 306 13.67 22.88 -14.16
CA GLN A 306 14.63 21.84 -13.80
C GLN A 306 15.43 22.27 -12.57
N ASP A 307 15.66 21.33 -11.66
CA ASP A 307 16.51 21.48 -10.48
C ASP A 307 17.58 20.40 -10.52
N GLU A 308 18.76 20.74 -11.05
CA GLU A 308 19.89 19.82 -11.15
C GLU A 308 20.44 19.39 -9.79
N SER A 309 20.26 20.21 -8.75
CA SER A 309 20.64 19.81 -7.39
C SER A 309 19.73 18.70 -6.89
N LEU A 310 18.42 18.81 -7.12
CA LEU A 310 17.49 17.74 -6.81
C LEU A 310 17.77 16.49 -7.67
N ALA A 311 18.01 16.67 -8.98
CA ALA A 311 18.33 15.56 -9.87
C ALA A 311 19.53 14.75 -9.34
N ALA A 312 20.63 15.41 -8.98
CA ALA A 312 21.81 14.77 -8.43
C ALA A 312 21.55 14.05 -7.09
N LEU A 313 20.67 14.58 -6.23
CA LEU A 313 20.28 13.94 -4.97
C LEU A 313 19.42 12.67 -5.20
N MET A 314 18.59 12.68 -6.24
CA MET A 314 17.62 11.60 -6.51
C MET A 314 18.19 10.49 -7.40
N GLU A 315 19.20 10.81 -8.22
CA GLU A 315 19.83 9.90 -9.19
C GLU A 315 20.21 8.53 -8.63
N PRO A 316 20.79 8.41 -7.41
CA PRO A 316 21.16 7.10 -6.86
C PRO A 316 19.98 6.19 -6.54
N TYR A 317 18.77 6.74 -6.37
CA TYR A 317 17.61 6.01 -5.85
C TYR A 317 16.55 5.76 -6.90
N ILE A 318 16.29 6.75 -7.77
CA ILE A 318 15.07 6.77 -8.57
C ILE A 318 14.96 5.61 -9.56
N PHE A 319 16.10 5.06 -10.01
CA PHE A 319 16.21 3.88 -10.87
C PHE A 319 16.69 2.62 -10.13
N ASP A 320 17.01 2.71 -8.84
CA ASP A 320 17.40 1.53 -8.06
C ASP A 320 16.16 0.62 -7.92
N PRO A 321 16.18 -0.62 -8.42
CA PRO A 321 15.04 -1.54 -8.32
C PRO A 321 14.70 -1.91 -6.86
N ASN A 322 15.60 -1.68 -5.90
CA ASN A 322 15.32 -1.85 -4.48
C ASN A 322 14.46 -0.71 -3.89
N PHE A 323 14.29 0.39 -4.63
CA PHE A 323 13.46 1.53 -4.26
C PHE A 323 12.28 1.70 -5.23
N SER A 324 12.56 1.68 -6.54
CA SER A 324 11.60 1.78 -7.64
C SER A 324 11.46 0.43 -8.38
N PRO A 325 10.85 -0.61 -7.77
CA PRO A 325 10.75 -1.95 -8.35
C PRO A 325 9.98 -2.00 -9.68
N LEU A 326 9.14 -0.99 -9.98
CA LEU A 326 8.48 -0.84 -11.27
C LEU A 326 9.45 -0.56 -12.42
N LEU A 327 10.63 0.00 -12.13
CA LEU A 327 11.64 0.32 -13.15
C LEU A 327 12.68 -0.79 -13.34
N SER A 328 12.54 -1.91 -12.62
CA SER A 328 13.41 -3.08 -12.79
C SER A 328 13.45 -3.56 -14.24
N GLU A 329 14.65 -3.93 -14.69
CA GLU A 329 14.88 -4.46 -16.03
C GLU A 329 14.43 -5.92 -16.15
N ASN A 330 14.46 -6.67 -15.05
CA ASN A 330 14.08 -8.08 -15.03
C ASN A 330 12.88 -8.32 -14.13
N LEU A 331 11.73 -8.58 -14.76
CA LEU A 331 10.49 -9.00 -14.10
C LEU A 331 10.05 -10.42 -14.50
N THR A 332 10.93 -11.18 -15.16
CA THR A 332 10.64 -12.57 -15.57
C THR A 332 10.70 -13.51 -14.37
N ASN A 333 10.02 -14.67 -14.42
CA ASN A 333 10.09 -15.70 -13.37
C ASN A 333 9.71 -15.21 -11.95
N LEU A 334 8.89 -14.17 -11.84
CA LEU A 334 8.28 -13.76 -10.57
C LEU A 334 7.03 -14.63 -10.29
N PRO A 335 6.67 -14.85 -9.01
CA PRO A 335 5.45 -15.58 -8.65
C PRO A 335 4.21 -14.85 -9.17
N PRO A 336 3.06 -15.55 -9.34
CA PRO A 336 1.78 -14.94 -9.63
C PRO A 336 1.51 -13.75 -8.71
N ALA A 337 0.92 -12.68 -9.25
CA ALA A 337 0.71 -11.43 -8.53
C ALA A 337 -0.77 -11.08 -8.43
N LEU A 338 -1.24 -10.83 -7.21
CA LEU A 338 -2.47 -10.06 -6.98
C LEU A 338 -2.09 -8.61 -6.71
N ILE A 339 -2.54 -7.69 -7.57
CA ILE A 339 -2.33 -6.25 -7.41
C ILE A 339 -3.66 -5.58 -7.17
N VAL A 340 -3.83 -4.97 -6.00
CA VAL A 340 -5.01 -4.19 -5.66
C VAL A 340 -4.69 -2.71 -5.86
N THR A 341 -5.53 -1.99 -6.57
CA THR A 341 -5.45 -0.52 -6.71
C THR A 341 -6.76 0.11 -6.30
N CYS A 342 -6.73 1.38 -5.91
CA CYS A 342 -7.91 2.14 -5.51
C CYS A 342 -8.10 3.34 -6.43
N GLU A 343 -9.34 3.72 -6.74
CA GLU A 343 -9.63 4.91 -7.55
C GLU A 343 -9.17 6.20 -6.86
N TYR A 344 -9.44 6.33 -5.56
CA TYR A 344 -9.08 7.49 -4.76
C TYR A 344 -7.72 7.31 -4.09
N ASP A 345 -6.69 7.10 -4.92
CA ASP A 345 -5.31 6.88 -4.49
C ASP A 345 -4.31 7.43 -5.51
N ILE A 346 -3.32 8.20 -5.04
CA ILE A 346 -2.23 8.72 -5.89
C ILE A 346 -1.39 7.60 -6.50
N LEU A 347 -1.29 6.44 -5.83
CA LEU A 347 -0.50 5.29 -6.29
C LEU A 347 -1.25 4.38 -7.27
N ARG A 348 -2.48 4.74 -7.67
CA ARG A 348 -3.30 3.95 -8.61
C ARG A 348 -2.56 3.65 -9.91
N ASP A 349 -2.01 4.69 -10.52
CA ASP A 349 -1.45 4.61 -11.87
C ASP A 349 -0.16 3.78 -11.90
N GLU A 350 0.71 3.90 -10.89
CA GLU A 350 1.93 3.08 -10.78
C GLU A 350 1.64 1.61 -10.48
N GLY A 351 0.61 1.31 -9.67
CA GLY A 351 0.11 -0.05 -9.50
C GLY A 351 -0.38 -0.67 -10.82
N PHE A 352 -1.07 0.11 -11.66
CA PHE A 352 -1.47 -0.33 -13.00
C PHE A 352 -0.27 -0.58 -13.92
N PHE A 353 0.69 0.35 -13.96
CA PHE A 353 1.90 0.17 -14.78
C PHE A 353 2.64 -1.12 -14.40
N TYR A 354 2.73 -1.44 -13.11
CA TYR A 354 3.41 -2.66 -12.66
C TYR A 354 2.66 -3.92 -13.04
N ALA A 355 1.33 -3.93 -12.89
CA ALA A 355 0.49 -5.03 -13.36
C ALA A 355 0.65 -5.28 -14.86
N LYS A 356 0.69 -4.21 -15.66
CA LYS A 356 0.93 -4.28 -17.10
C LYS A 356 2.32 -4.88 -17.40
N ARG A 357 3.37 -4.37 -16.74
CA ARG A 357 4.75 -4.83 -16.96
C ARG A 357 4.96 -6.29 -16.58
N LEU A 358 4.43 -6.72 -15.44
CA LEU A 358 4.48 -8.13 -15.03
C LEU A 358 3.85 -9.03 -16.10
N LYS A 359 2.69 -8.65 -16.64
CA LYS A 359 2.03 -9.38 -17.71
C LYS A 359 2.86 -9.42 -19.00
N GLU A 360 3.51 -8.32 -19.38
CA GLU A 360 4.44 -8.27 -20.52
C GLU A 360 5.67 -9.19 -20.34
N HIS A 361 6.04 -9.49 -19.10
CA HIS A 361 7.11 -10.41 -18.74
C HIS A 361 6.61 -11.83 -18.43
N ASN A 362 5.38 -12.16 -18.86
CA ASN A 362 4.75 -13.47 -18.72
C ASN A 362 4.54 -13.91 -17.26
N VAL A 363 4.33 -12.97 -16.34
CA VAL A 363 3.88 -13.26 -14.97
C VAL A 363 2.35 -13.31 -14.97
N ASP A 364 1.77 -14.28 -14.27
CA ASP A 364 0.32 -14.34 -14.04
C ASP A 364 -0.11 -13.18 -13.13
N VAL A 365 -1.00 -12.32 -13.63
CA VAL A 365 -1.44 -11.11 -12.92
C VAL A 365 -2.96 -11.09 -12.75
N PHE A 366 -3.37 -11.00 -11.48
CA PHE A 366 -4.72 -10.69 -11.05
C PHE A 366 -4.74 -9.23 -10.60
N TRP A 367 -5.49 -8.38 -11.29
CA TRP A 367 -5.56 -6.95 -10.97
C TRP A 367 -6.96 -6.58 -10.49
N TRP A 368 -7.06 -6.13 -9.23
CA TRP A 368 -8.31 -5.69 -8.62
C TRP A 368 -8.28 -4.16 -8.51
N HIS A 369 -9.10 -3.50 -9.32
CA HIS A 369 -9.29 -2.06 -9.21
C HIS A 369 -10.57 -1.75 -8.42
N LEU A 370 -10.40 -1.14 -7.24
CA LEU A 370 -11.49 -0.75 -6.36
C LEU A 370 -11.96 0.66 -6.73
N GLU A 371 -13.02 0.75 -7.54
CA GLU A 371 -13.56 2.02 -8.08
C GLU A 371 -14.05 3.01 -7.00
N ASN A 372 -14.31 2.53 -5.79
CA ASN A 372 -14.78 3.29 -4.64
C ASN A 372 -13.80 3.20 -3.45
N GLY A 373 -12.66 2.54 -3.62
CA GLY A 373 -11.62 2.39 -2.59
C GLY A 373 -10.68 3.59 -2.51
N PHE A 374 -9.91 3.65 -1.43
CA PHE A 374 -8.88 4.67 -1.20
C PHE A 374 -7.67 4.10 -0.47
N HIS A 375 -6.56 4.83 -0.51
CA HIS A 375 -5.30 4.42 0.11
C HIS A 375 -5.43 4.15 1.62
N GLY A 376 -4.93 3.01 2.08
CA GLY A 376 -4.91 2.65 3.51
C GLY A 376 -6.26 2.18 4.08
N MET A 377 -7.30 2.00 3.26
CA MET A 377 -8.63 1.56 3.72
C MET A 377 -8.63 0.23 4.51
N PHE A 378 -7.70 -0.68 4.22
CA PHE A 378 -7.61 -1.99 4.90
C PHE A 378 -7.20 -1.87 6.36
N ASN A 379 -6.51 -0.80 6.78
CA ASN A 379 -6.24 -0.55 8.20
C ASN A 379 -7.49 -0.21 9.01
N MET A 380 -8.60 0.07 8.31
CA MET A 380 -9.91 0.37 8.89
C MET A 380 -10.95 -0.70 8.50
N HIS A 381 -10.52 -1.93 8.19
CA HIS A 381 -11.40 -3.03 7.77
C HIS A 381 -12.46 -3.42 8.80
N ARG A 382 -12.26 -3.12 10.09
CA ARG A 382 -13.28 -3.34 11.12
C ARG A 382 -14.34 -2.23 11.18
N LEU A 383 -14.09 -1.11 10.51
CA LEU A 383 -14.98 0.05 10.47
C LEU A 383 -15.69 0.21 9.11
N LEU A 384 -15.00 -0.09 8.01
CA LEU A 384 -15.47 0.16 6.65
C LEU A 384 -15.96 -1.15 6.01
N SER A 385 -17.20 -1.15 5.51
CA SER A 385 -17.79 -2.37 4.96
C SER A 385 -17.05 -2.85 3.71
N LEU A 386 -16.64 -1.91 2.84
CA LEU A 386 -15.88 -2.28 1.64
C LEU A 386 -14.57 -2.97 2.03
N ALA A 387 -13.80 -2.39 2.96
CA ALA A 387 -12.52 -2.97 3.37
C ALA A 387 -12.68 -4.36 4.00
N ARG A 388 -13.75 -4.58 4.79
CA ARG A 388 -14.07 -5.90 5.35
C ARG A 388 -14.38 -6.94 4.27
N GLU A 389 -15.21 -6.58 3.30
CA GLU A 389 -15.59 -7.43 2.18
C GLU A 389 -14.38 -7.79 1.32
N GLN A 390 -13.59 -6.79 0.93
CA GLN A 390 -12.38 -7.01 0.12
C GLN A 390 -11.33 -7.83 0.87
N LEU A 391 -11.23 -7.70 2.20
CA LEU A 391 -10.35 -8.55 3.01
C LEU A 391 -10.80 -10.00 2.95
N THR A 392 -12.10 -10.25 3.13
CA THR A 392 -12.70 -11.59 3.10
C THR A 392 -12.47 -12.29 1.75
N GLU A 393 -12.68 -11.56 0.66
CA GLU A 393 -12.46 -12.07 -0.68
C GLU A 393 -10.97 -12.31 -0.99
N MET A 394 -10.09 -11.38 -0.59
CA MET A 394 -8.65 -11.53 -0.75
C MET A 394 -8.14 -12.74 0.04
N SER A 395 -8.60 -12.93 1.27
CA SER A 395 -8.31 -14.11 2.08
C SER A 395 -8.74 -15.40 1.36
N ALA A 396 -9.94 -15.41 0.76
CA ALA A 396 -10.41 -16.55 -0.02
C ALA A 396 -9.57 -16.83 -1.26
N PHE A 397 -9.21 -15.79 -2.01
CA PHE A 397 -8.33 -15.88 -3.16
C PHE A 397 -6.95 -16.43 -2.78
N ILE A 398 -6.35 -15.93 -1.71
CA ILE A 398 -5.06 -16.40 -1.19
C ILE A 398 -5.12 -17.89 -0.83
N ARG A 399 -6.14 -18.33 -0.08
CA ARG A 399 -6.34 -19.74 0.25
C ARG A 399 -6.43 -20.60 -1.01
N ALA A 400 -7.14 -20.11 -2.02
CA ALA A 400 -7.36 -20.85 -3.23
C ALA A 400 -6.07 -20.98 -4.07
N MET A 401 -5.28 -19.91 -4.20
CA MET A 401 -3.98 -19.90 -4.92
C MET A 401 -2.88 -20.73 -4.24
N THR A 402 -2.99 -20.95 -2.93
CA THR A 402 -2.01 -21.71 -2.13
C THR A 402 -2.50 -23.11 -1.75
N GLY A 403 -3.74 -23.47 -2.13
CA GLY A 403 -4.36 -24.78 -1.91
C GLY A 403 -3.92 -25.86 -2.89
N ASN A 404 -4.62 -27.00 -2.88
CA ASN A 404 -4.45 -28.07 -3.89
C ASN A 404 -5.53 -27.94 -4.99
N SER A 405 -5.32 -28.54 -6.17
CA SER A 405 -6.05 -28.38 -7.45
C SER A 405 -7.59 -28.22 -7.46
N LYS A 406 -8.30 -28.63 -6.41
CA LYS A 406 -9.75 -28.39 -6.26
C LYS A 406 -10.09 -26.94 -5.85
N ALA A 407 -9.13 -26.23 -5.24
CA ALA A 407 -9.24 -24.82 -4.86
C ALA A 407 -8.90 -23.89 -6.04
N GLU A 408 -8.13 -24.36 -7.03
CA GLU A 408 -7.78 -23.60 -8.24
C GLU A 408 -9.00 -23.27 -9.11
N SER A 409 -10.04 -24.11 -9.12
CA SER A 409 -11.30 -23.80 -9.82
C SER A 409 -12.12 -22.71 -9.12
N GLU A 410 -12.06 -22.64 -7.78
CA GLU A 410 -12.71 -21.56 -6.99
C GLU A 410 -11.93 -20.24 -7.12
N ALA A 411 -10.59 -20.28 -7.08
CA ALA A 411 -9.74 -19.13 -7.41
C ALA A 411 -10.06 -18.59 -8.80
N SER A 412 -10.13 -19.49 -9.79
CA SER A 412 -10.49 -19.14 -11.17
C SER A 412 -11.89 -18.54 -11.25
N THR A 413 -12.86 -19.02 -10.49
CA THR A 413 -14.23 -18.45 -10.48
C THR A 413 -14.26 -17.05 -9.87
N ILE A 414 -13.59 -16.83 -8.73
CA ILE A 414 -13.47 -15.52 -8.06
C ILE A 414 -12.66 -14.53 -8.91
N ALA A 415 -11.59 -15.01 -9.57
CA ALA A 415 -10.77 -14.23 -10.49
C ALA A 415 -11.50 -13.90 -11.79
N MET A 416 -12.33 -14.81 -12.32
CA MET A 416 -13.13 -14.59 -13.53
C MET A 416 -14.33 -13.69 -13.28
N SER A 417 -14.84 -13.59 -12.05
CA SER A 417 -15.95 -12.68 -11.72
C SER A 417 -15.53 -11.21 -11.55
N ARG A 418 -14.22 -10.91 -11.57
CA ARG A 418 -13.70 -9.55 -11.41
C ARG A 418 -12.80 -9.20 -12.58
N PHE A 419 -13.09 -8.06 -13.22
CA PHE A 419 -12.42 -7.50 -14.39
C PHE A 419 -10.95 -7.90 -14.50
N THR A 420 -10.62 -8.72 -15.50
CA THR A 420 -9.22 -9.04 -15.76
C THR A 420 -8.56 -7.81 -16.40
N LEU A 421 -7.25 -7.64 -16.22
CA LEU A 421 -6.49 -6.57 -16.93
C LEU A 421 -6.76 -6.61 -18.44
N THR A 422 -7.07 -7.79 -18.99
CA THR A 422 -7.44 -8.00 -20.39
C THR A 422 -8.72 -7.24 -20.79
N ASP A 423 -9.73 -7.18 -19.92
CA ASP A 423 -11.01 -6.51 -20.21
C ASP A 423 -10.86 -4.99 -20.29
N GLN A 424 -9.97 -4.43 -19.47
CA GLN A 424 -9.68 -2.99 -19.43
C GLN A 424 -8.72 -2.57 -20.57
N LEU A 425 -7.78 -3.44 -20.97
CA LEU A 425 -6.93 -3.20 -22.16
C LEU A 425 -7.72 -3.22 -23.47
N HIS A 426 -8.86 -3.92 -23.53
CA HIS A 426 -9.71 -4.04 -24.73
C HIS A 426 -10.88 -3.04 -24.81
N ASN A 427 -10.90 -1.96 -24.00
CA ASN A 427 -11.90 -0.88 -24.08
C ASN A 427 -13.38 -1.32 -23.91
N LYS A 428 -13.69 -2.41 -23.19
CA LYS A 428 -15.10 -2.67 -22.84
C LYS A 428 -15.51 -1.71 -21.73
N SER A 429 -16.40 -0.76 -22.04
CA SER A 429 -16.96 0.13 -21.02
C SER A 429 -17.77 -0.70 -20.00
N PRO A 430 -17.81 -0.31 -18.70
CA PRO A 430 -18.59 -1.02 -17.68
C PRO A 430 -20.07 -1.21 -18.05
N ARG A 431 -20.65 -0.27 -18.83
CA ARG A 431 -22.04 -0.33 -19.29
C ARG A 431 -22.34 -1.38 -20.36
N GLN A 432 -21.32 -1.94 -21.02
CA GLN A 432 -21.54 -2.90 -22.12
C GLN A 432 -21.61 -4.36 -21.66
N VAL A 433 -21.33 -4.67 -20.40
CA VAL A 433 -21.28 -6.06 -19.90
C VAL A 433 -22.57 -6.47 -19.18
N GLU A 434 -23.33 -5.52 -18.63
CA GLU A 434 -24.68 -5.76 -18.05
C GLU A 434 -25.70 -6.30 -19.07
N GLN A 435 -25.42 -6.25 -20.37
CA GLN A 435 -26.29 -6.81 -21.42
C GLN A 435 -25.93 -8.24 -21.82
N SER A 436 -24.97 -8.89 -21.15
CA SER A 436 -24.49 -10.24 -21.50
C SER A 436 -24.49 -11.25 -20.35
N ILE A 437 -25.17 -10.96 -19.24
CA ILE A 437 -25.48 -11.91 -18.16
C ILE A 437 -26.96 -12.26 -18.20
#